data_AF-A0A4Z0GWM8-F1
#
_entry.id   AF-A0A4Z0GWM8-F1
#
_cell.length_a   1.000
_cell.length_b   1.000
_cell.length_c   1.000
_cell.angle_alpha   90.00
_cell.angle_beta   90.00
_cell.angle_gamma   90.00
#
_symmetry.space_group_name_H-M   'P 1'
#
loop_
_entity.id
_entity.type
_entity.pdbx_description
1 polymer ?
#
loop_
_entity_poly.entity_id
_entity_poly.type
_entity_poly.pdbx_seq_one_letter_code
_entity_poly.pdbx_strand_id
1 'polypeptide(L)'
;MVDFLNLWVGKVNRRRELIPLLKKFKVSVLNENDEITYSFTITEKGIHKVSTDIKGQKEVILQGSADRVKEVFLGNLLLSSQEIDVNGDREHVLALESLLFLSK
;
A
#
# COMPACT_ATOMS: atom_id res chain seq x y z
N MET A 1 -1.72 -9.63 13.47
CA MET A 1 -1.63 -9.59 11.98
C MET A 1 -2.12 -8.25 11.44
N VAL A 2 -3.18 -7.63 12.00
CA VAL A 2 -3.62 -6.25 11.66
C VAL A 2 -2.60 -5.16 12.09
N ASP A 3 -1.69 -5.52 13.00
CA ASP A 3 -0.80 -4.60 13.72
C ASP A 3 0.30 -3.99 12.86
N PHE A 4 0.88 -4.75 11.92
CA PHE A 4 1.98 -4.23 11.09
C PHE A 4 1.49 -3.17 10.10
N LEU A 5 0.30 -3.34 9.51
CA LEU A 5 -0.31 -2.34 8.64
C LEU A 5 -0.66 -1.06 9.41
N ASN A 6 -1.17 -1.19 10.63
CA ASN A 6 -1.43 -0.01 11.49
C ASN A 6 -0.13 0.73 11.83
N LEU A 7 0.93 -0.02 12.14
CA LEU A 7 2.25 0.54 12.41
C LEU A 7 2.81 1.26 11.18
N TRP A 8 2.71 0.64 10.00
CA TRP A 8 3.12 1.23 8.72
C TRP A 8 2.35 2.53 8.43
N VAL A 9 1.02 2.50 8.49
CA VAL A 9 0.16 3.69 8.34
C VAL A 9 0.56 4.78 9.32
N GLY A 10 0.79 4.43 10.59
CA GLY A 10 1.22 5.36 11.62
C GLY A 10 2.58 5.99 11.32
N LYS A 11 3.56 5.21 10.84
CA LYS A 11 4.89 5.71 10.44
C LYS A 11 4.79 6.67 9.26
N VAL A 12 4.05 6.32 8.22
CA VAL A 12 3.88 7.18 7.04
C VAL A 12 3.12 8.47 7.41
N ASN A 13 2.03 8.37 8.18
CA ASN A 13 1.22 9.53 8.55
C ASN A 13 1.94 10.52 9.47
N ARG A 14 3.03 10.12 10.14
CA ARG A 14 3.89 11.02 10.91
C ARG A 14 4.79 11.90 10.03
N ARG A 15 5.05 11.50 8.78
CA ARG A 15 5.83 12.26 7.80
C ARG A 15 4.98 13.32 7.10
N ARG A 16 4.44 14.27 7.89
CA ARG A 16 3.49 15.30 7.45
C ARG A 16 3.98 16.17 6.29
N GLU A 17 5.29 16.24 6.11
CA GLU A 17 5.97 16.97 5.05
C GLU A 17 5.88 16.28 3.67
N LEU A 18 5.69 14.96 3.62
CA LEU A 18 5.64 14.20 2.36
C LEU A 18 4.22 13.91 1.89
N ILE A 19 3.29 13.80 2.83
CA ILE A 19 1.89 13.41 2.55
C ILE A 19 1.19 14.33 1.54
N PRO A 20 1.31 15.67 1.62
CA PRO A 20 0.62 16.57 0.67
C PRO A 20 1.10 16.45 -0.78
N LEU A 21 2.27 15.85 -1.01
CA LEU A 21 2.85 15.65 -2.35
C LEU A 21 2.33 14.38 -3.03
N LEU A 22 1.62 13.51 -2.30
CA LEU A 22 1.13 12.25 -2.80
C LEU A 22 -0.14 12.45 -3.63
N LYS A 23 -0.14 11.92 -4.85
CA LYS A 23 -1.37 11.76 -5.62
C LYS A 23 -2.31 10.81 -4.89
N LYS A 24 -3.61 11.01 -5.08
CA LYS A 24 -4.63 10.17 -4.48
C LYS A 24 -4.76 8.84 -5.24
N PHE A 25 -4.55 7.71 -4.56
CA PHE A 25 -4.76 6.37 -5.14
C PHE A 25 -5.15 5.35 -4.06
N LYS A 26 -5.76 4.25 -4.49
CA LYS A 26 -6.16 3.12 -3.65
C LYS A 26 -5.09 2.05 -3.75
N VAL A 27 -4.86 1.33 -2.65
CA VAL A 27 -4.06 0.10 -2.64
C VAL A 27 -4.93 -1.02 -2.12
N SER A 28 -5.03 -2.09 -2.90
CA SER A 28 -5.76 -3.30 -2.55
C SER A 28 -4.77 -4.46 -2.45
N VAL A 29 -4.89 -5.24 -1.39
CA VAL A 29 -4.11 -6.46 -1.19
C VAL A 29 -5.04 -7.64 -1.40
N LEU A 30 -4.73 -8.49 -2.37
CA LEU A 30 -5.43 -9.73 -2.66
C LEU A 30 -4.67 -10.92 -2.05
N ASN A 31 -5.41 -11.91 -1.56
CA ASN A 31 -4.83 -13.22 -1.27
C ASN A 31 -4.64 -14.04 -2.57
N GLU A 32 -4.17 -15.27 -2.43
CA GLU A 32 -3.96 -16.21 -3.55
C GLU A 32 -5.27 -16.63 -4.25
N ASN A 33 -6.43 -16.36 -3.65
CA ASN A 33 -7.76 -16.65 -4.20
C ASN A 33 -8.44 -15.41 -4.81
N ASP A 34 -7.69 -14.35 -5.11
CA ASP A 34 -8.20 -13.06 -5.62
C ASP A 34 -9.18 -12.34 -4.67
N GLU A 35 -9.20 -12.68 -3.38
CA GLU A 35 -10.04 -12.00 -2.40
C GLU A 35 -9.30 -10.83 -1.75
N ILE A 36 -9.96 -9.67 -1.68
CA ILE A 36 -9.42 -8.49 -1.01
C ILE A 36 -9.30 -8.78 0.49
N THR A 37 -8.06 -8.88 0.96
CA THR A 37 -7.72 -9.03 2.37
C THR A 37 -7.57 -7.68 3.06
N TYR A 38 -7.01 -6.69 2.37
CA TYR A 38 -6.83 -5.34 2.89
C TYR A 38 -7.02 -4.30 1.80
N SER A 39 -7.55 -3.13 2.18
CA SER A 39 -7.53 -1.96 1.31
C SER A 39 -7.30 -0.68 2.10
N PHE A 40 -6.59 0.26 1.47
CA PHE A 40 -6.38 1.58 2.03
C PHE A 40 -6.28 2.62 0.92
N THR A 41 -6.64 3.86 1.27
CA THR A 41 -6.60 5.00 0.36
C THR A 41 -5.50 5.95 0.81
N ILE A 42 -4.62 6.29 -0.12
CA ILE A 42 -3.57 7.29 0.05
C ILE A 42 -4.12 8.63 -0.46
N THR A 43 -3.98 9.67 0.34
CA THR A 43 -4.43 11.04 0.04
C THR A 43 -3.41 12.07 0.54
N GLU A 44 -3.60 13.32 0.15
CA GLU A 44 -2.90 14.51 0.69
C GLU A 44 -3.06 14.71 2.21
N LYS A 45 -3.95 13.94 2.86
CA LYS A 45 -4.18 13.96 4.32
C LYS A 45 -3.58 12.76 5.04
N GLY A 46 -3.07 11.79 4.28
CA GLY A 46 -2.44 10.59 4.80
C GLY A 46 -3.03 9.32 4.20
N ILE A 47 -2.67 8.21 4.81
CA ILE A 47 -3.17 6.88 4.52
C ILE A 47 -4.35 6.56 5.45
N HIS A 48 -5.45 6.12 4.86
CA HIS A 48 -6.69 5.78 5.56
C HIS A 48 -7.10 4.33 5.25
N LYS A 49 -7.32 3.51 6.27
CA LYS A 49 -7.84 2.13 6.11
C LYS A 49 -9.35 2.17 5.81
N VAL A 50 -9.77 1.71 4.62
CA VAL A 50 -11.15 1.36 4.13
C VAL A 50 -12.21 2.49 4.29
N SER A 51 -13.13 2.84 3.36
CA SER A 51 -14.25 2.05 2.82
C SER A 51 -14.98 2.70 1.63
N THR A 52 -14.39 3.66 0.93
CA THR A 52 -15.05 4.18 -0.26
C THR A 52 -14.38 3.56 -1.47
N ASP A 53 -15.10 2.63 -2.10
CA ASP A 53 -14.90 2.29 -3.49
C ASP A 53 -15.23 3.56 -4.29
N ILE A 54 -14.27 4.47 -4.36
CA ILE A 54 -14.44 5.70 -5.12
C ILE A 54 -14.27 5.27 -6.57
N LYS A 55 -15.40 5.03 -7.22
CA LYS A 55 -15.48 4.70 -8.64
C LYS A 55 -14.59 5.66 -9.43
N GLY A 56 -13.64 5.13 -10.21
CA GLY A 56 -12.70 5.92 -11.00
C GLY A 56 -11.41 6.33 -10.28
N GLN A 57 -11.18 5.89 -9.04
CA GLN A 57 -9.90 6.08 -8.38
C GLN A 57 -8.84 5.14 -8.96
N LYS A 58 -7.63 5.66 -9.17
CA LYS A 58 -6.48 4.87 -9.57
C LYS A 58 -6.12 3.87 -8.47
N GLU A 59 -5.84 2.63 -8.84
CA GLU A 59 -5.66 1.53 -7.91
C GLU A 59 -4.33 0.81 -8.17
N VAL A 60 -3.65 0.45 -7.08
CA VAL A 60 -2.52 -0.49 -7.08
C VAL A 60 -2.99 -1.77 -6.38
N ILE A 61 -2.82 -2.90 -7.04
CA ILE A 61 -3.19 -4.21 -6.54
C ILE A 61 -1.90 -4.97 -6.23
N LEU A 62 -1.79 -5.44 -4.99
CA LEU A 62 -0.73 -6.33 -4.53
C LEU A 62 -1.32 -7.71 -4.33
N GLN A 63 -0.76 -8.73 -4.95
CA GLN A 63 -1.23 -10.10 -4.83
C GLN A 63 -0.08 -11.03 -4.45
N GLY A 64 -0.33 -11.85 -3.43
CA GLY A 64 0.64 -12.82 -2.94
C GLY A 64 0.19 -13.39 -1.60
N SER A 65 0.98 -14.32 -1.06
CA SER A 65 0.70 -14.88 0.27
C SER A 65 0.78 -13.80 1.35
N ALA A 66 -0.02 -13.96 2.41
CA ALA A 66 -0.10 -13.00 3.50
C ALA A 66 1.26 -12.72 4.16
N ASP A 67 2.11 -13.75 4.27
CA ASP A 67 3.46 -13.61 4.83
C ASP A 67 4.35 -12.75 3.93
N ARG A 68 4.33 -12.94 2.61
CA ARG A 68 5.14 -12.14 1.68
C ARG A 68 4.70 -10.70 1.63
N VAL A 69 3.39 -10.46 1.58
CA VAL A 69 2.86 -9.09 1.66
C VAL A 69 3.28 -8.42 2.96
N LYS A 70 3.21 -9.14 4.09
CA LYS A 70 3.67 -8.62 5.38
C LYS A 70 5.16 -8.22 5.34
N GLU A 71 6.03 -9.06 4.76
CA GLU A 71 7.45 -8.74 4.62
C GLU A 71 7.70 -7.46 3.79
N VAL A 72 6.84 -7.15 2.80
CA VAL A 72 6.91 -5.87 2.07
C VAL A 72 6.60 -4.68 2.97
N PHE A 73 5.52 -4.74 3.73
CA PHE A 73 5.14 -3.64 4.63
C PHE A 73 6.09 -3.48 5.82
N LEU A 74 6.81 -4.53 6.18
CA LEU A 74 7.92 -4.47 7.15
C LEU A 74 9.22 -3.96 6.54
N GLY A 75 9.30 -3.85 5.20
CA GLY A 75 10.48 -3.36 4.49
C GLY A 75 11.57 -4.42 4.27
N ASN A 76 11.28 -5.68 4.55
CA ASN A 76 12.18 -6.82 4.36
C ASN A 76 12.14 -7.36 2.93
N LEU A 77 11.03 -7.13 2.22
CA LEU A 77 10.84 -7.51 0.82
C LEU A 77 10.54 -6.27 -0.03
N LEU A 78 11.04 -6.25 -1.27
CA LEU A 78 10.72 -5.19 -2.23
C LEU A 78 9.44 -5.55 -3.02
N LEU A 79 8.66 -4.54 -3.39
CA LEU A 79 7.51 -4.74 -4.28
C LEU A 79 7.93 -5.28 -5.65
N SER A 80 9.10 -4.87 -6.16
CA SER A 80 9.68 -5.37 -7.40
C SER A 80 10.23 -6.80 -7.32
N SER A 81 10.04 -7.51 -6.19
CA SER A 81 10.43 -8.92 -6.09
C SER A 81 9.47 -9.78 -6.93
N GLN A 82 9.96 -10.89 -7.48
CA GLN A 82 9.11 -11.86 -8.20
C GLN A 82 8.17 -12.66 -7.27
N GLU A 83 8.08 -12.28 -6.00
CA GLU A 83 7.31 -12.98 -4.97
C GLU A 83 5.93 -12.35 -4.72
N ILE A 84 5.66 -11.17 -5.29
CA ILE A 84 4.38 -10.47 -5.22
C ILE A 84 4.05 -9.91 -6.59
N ASP A 85 2.85 -10.22 -7.05
CA ASP A 85 2.31 -9.63 -8.27
C ASP A 85 1.80 -8.23 -7.97
N VAL A 86 2.30 -7.26 -8.74
CA VAL A 86 1.97 -5.83 -8.57
C VAL A 86 1.33 -5.32 -9.84
N ASN A 87 0.07 -4.90 -9.74
CA ASN A 87 -0.68 -4.31 -10.85
C ASN A 87 -1.08 -2.87 -10.52
N GLY A 88 -1.05 -1.99 -11.51
CA GLY A 88 -1.44 -0.58 -11.36
C GLY A 88 -0.61 0.34 -12.23
N ASP A 89 -0.97 1.62 -12.30
CA ASP A 89 -0.17 2.59 -13.06
C ASP A 89 1.22 2.72 -12.42
N ARG A 90 2.26 2.73 -13.26
CA ARG A 90 3.67 2.80 -12.83
C ARG A 90 3.95 3.94 -11.84
N GLU A 91 3.33 5.10 -12.04
CA GLU A 91 3.48 6.24 -11.12
C GLU A 91 3.00 5.91 -9.69
N HIS A 92 1.86 5.25 -9.55
CA HIS A 92 1.31 4.89 -8.23
C HIS A 92 2.08 3.74 -7.58
N VAL A 93 2.59 2.80 -8.38
CA VAL A 93 3.48 1.74 -7.90
C VAL A 93 4.76 2.33 -7.31
N LEU A 94 5.42 3.26 -8.02
CA LEU A 94 6.62 3.95 -7.53
C LEU A 94 6.33 4.80 -6.30
N ALA A 95 5.17 5.46 -6.25
CA ALA A 95 4.74 6.19 -5.07
C ALA A 95 4.59 5.25 -3.87
N LEU A 96 3.95 4.09 -4.05
CA LEU A 96 3.82 3.09 -2.99
C LEU A 96 5.17 2.53 -2.53
N GLU A 97 6.07 2.21 -3.46
CA GLU A 97 7.44 1.78 -3.16
C GLU A 97 8.19 2.81 -2.32
N SER A 98 8.05 4.09 -2.67
CA SER A 98 8.66 5.19 -1.93
C SER A 98 8.12 5.26 -0.50
N LEU A 99 6.80 5.10 -0.31
CA LEU A 99 6.18 5.09 1.03
C LEU A 99 6.63 3.90 1.87
N LEU A 100 6.74 2.71 1.27
CA LEU A 100 7.26 1.52 1.93
C LEU A 100 8.72 1.71 2.34
N PHE A 101 9.56 2.28 1.48
CA PHE A 101 10.95 2.61 1.81
C PHE A 101 11.05 3.62 2.97
N LEU A 102 10.22 4.67 2.94
CA LEU A 102 10.18 5.69 4.00
C LEU A 102 9.66 5.18 5.34
N SER A 103 8.96 4.05 5.34
CA SER A 103 8.39 3.45 6.55
C SER A 103 9.32 2.44 7.25
N LYS A 104 10.52 2.20 6.71
CA LYS A 104 11.59 1.47 7.41
C LYS A 104 11.99 2.26 8.64
#